data_AF-A0A432QGP8-F1
#
_entry.id   AF-A0A432QGP8-F1
#
_cell.length_a   1.000
_cell.length_b   1.000
_cell.length_c   1.000
_cell.angle_alpha   90.00
_cell.angle_beta   90.00
_cell.angle_gamma   90.00
#
_symmetry.space_group_name_H-M   'P 1'
#
loop_
_entity.id
_entity.type
_entity.pdbx_description
1 polymer ?
#
loop_
_entity_poly.entity_id
_entity_poly.type
_entity_poly.pdbx_seq_one_letter_code
_entity_poly.pdbx_strand_id
1 'polypeptide(L)' 'MDDFFNFGIDDAFIRAERSKARALRKTRWWQQVTAAGTCHYCGKKVGFKKLTMDHVVPLSRGGR' A
#
# COMPACT_ATOMS: atom_id res chain seq x y z
N MET A 1 -19.83 -20.41 19.79
CA MET A 1 -20.20 -18.98 19.75
C MET A 1 -18.88 -18.21 19.78
N ASP A 2 -18.21 -17.81 18.69
CA ASP A 2 -18.42 -17.90 17.25
C ASP A 2 -17.03 -17.89 16.58
N ASP A 3 -16.44 -19.06 16.31
CA ASP A 3 -15.10 -19.23 15.70
C ASP A 3 -15.15 -19.34 14.16
N PHE A 4 -16.15 -18.73 13.51
CA PHE A 4 -16.31 -18.76 12.06
C PHE A 4 -15.81 -17.47 11.36
N PHE A 5 -15.38 -16.47 12.14
CA PHE A 5 -15.06 -15.11 11.67
C PHE A 5 -13.68 -14.58 12.13
N ASN A 6 -12.69 -15.44 12.39
CA ASN A 6 -11.33 -14.94 12.60
C ASN A 6 -10.66 -14.50 11.27
N PHE A 7 -11.26 -13.50 10.61
CA PHE A 7 -10.59 -12.61 9.65
C PHE A 7 -9.71 -11.58 10.39
N GLY A 8 -9.34 -11.85 11.64
CA GLY A 8 -8.59 -10.98 12.53
C GLY A 8 -7.12 -10.98 12.15
N ILE A 9 -6.79 -10.29 11.07
CA ILE A 9 -5.39 -9.93 10.83
C ILE A 9 -4.93 -9.12 12.03
N ASP A 10 -3.85 -9.58 12.65
CA ASP A 10 -3.25 -8.97 13.81
C ASP A 10 -2.93 -7.49 13.54
N ASP A 11 -3.37 -6.62 14.46
CA ASP A 11 -3.05 -5.19 14.42
C ASP A 11 -1.53 -4.95 14.39
N ALA A 12 -0.74 -5.83 15.03
CA ALA A 12 0.71 -5.78 14.96
C ALA A 12 1.22 -6.04 13.53
N PHE A 13 0.60 -6.98 12.80
CA PHE A 13 0.92 -7.23 11.39
C PHE A 13 0.58 -6.00 10.53
N ILE A 14 -0.63 -5.42 10.68
CA ILE A 14 -1.04 -4.23 9.93
C ILE A 14 -0.08 -3.06 10.22
N ARG A 15 0.31 -2.87 11.49
CA ARG A 15 1.26 -1.83 11.89
C ARG A 15 2.64 -2.04 11.28
N ALA A 16 3.14 -3.28 11.29
CA ALA A 16 4.41 -3.64 10.68
C ALA A 16 4.41 -3.32 9.18
N GLU A 17 3.36 -3.72 8.46
CA GLU A 17 3.26 -3.49 7.03
C GLU A 17 3.12 -2.00 6.67
N ARG A 18 2.33 -1.25 7.45
CA ARG A 18 2.28 0.21 7.32
C ARG A 18 3.66 0.85 7.56
N SER A 19 4.48 0.31 8.47
CA SER A 19 5.83 0.83 8.71
C SER A 19 6.75 0.60 7.50
N LYS A 20 6.66 -0.59 6.88
CA LYS A 20 7.41 -0.93 5.66
C LYS A 20 6.98 -0.04 4.50
N ALA A 21 5.67 0.16 4.30
CA ALA A 21 5.17 1.08 3.26
C ALA A 21 5.67 2.52 3.47
N ARG A 22 5.75 3.00 4.72
CA ARG A 22 6.33 4.33 5.03
C ARG A 22 7.82 4.39 4.73
N ALA A 23 8.57 3.34 5.03
CA ALA A 23 9.99 3.25 4.69
C ALA A 23 10.19 3.21 3.17
N LEU A 24 9.41 2.38 2.46
CA LEU A 24 9.44 2.23 1.01
C LEU A 24 9.17 3.57 0.30
N ARG A 25 8.19 4.35 0.77
CA ARG A 25 7.89 5.70 0.23
C ARG A 25 9.08 6.67 0.27
N LYS A 26 10.04 6.46 1.17
CA LYS A 26 11.25 7.30 1.27
C LYS A 26 12.38 6.83 0.37
N THR A 27 12.29 5.64 -0.21
CA THR A 27 13.35 5.07 -1.06
C THR A 27 13.39 5.75 -2.44
N ARG A 28 14.57 5.71 -3.07
CA ARG A 28 14.74 6.15 -4.48
C ARG A 28 13.88 5.34 -5.44
N TRP A 29 13.66 4.06 -5.14
CA TRP A 29 12.79 3.20 -5.94
C TRP A 29 11.37 3.78 -6.05
N TRP A 30 10.77 4.20 -4.92
CA TRP A 30 9.44 4.81 -4.96
C TRP A 30 9.41 6.12 -5.76
N GLN A 31 10.45 6.94 -5.64
CA GLN A 31 10.58 8.17 -6.43
C GLN A 31 10.65 7.87 -7.94
N GLN A 32 11.36 6.81 -8.34
CA GLN A 32 11.44 6.38 -9.74
C GLN A 32 10.09 5.86 -10.26
N VAL A 33 9.39 5.05 -9.46
CA VAL A 33 8.05 4.53 -9.81
C VAL A 33 7.07 5.67 -10.06
N THR A 34 7.06 6.66 -9.17
CA THR A 34 6.14 7.79 -9.26
C THR A 34 6.62 8.90 -10.22
N ALA A 35 7.88 8.87 -10.67
CA ALA A 35 8.43 9.86 -11.62
C ALA A 35 7.69 9.86 -12.96
N ALA A 36 7.20 8.71 -13.41
CA ALA A 36 6.35 8.62 -14.60
C ALA A 36 5.03 9.39 -14.45
N GLY A 37 4.63 9.74 -13.22
CA GLY A 37 3.44 10.54 -12.94
C GLY A 37 2.13 9.90 -13.39
N THR A 38 2.12 8.58 -13.58
CA THR A 38 1.02 7.82 -14.18
C THR A 38 0.31 6.98 -13.13
N CYS A 39 -1.03 7.06 -13.10
CA CYS A 39 -1.85 6.27 -12.17
C CYS A 39 -1.86 4.79 -12.60
N HIS A 40 -1.64 3.88 -11.65
CA HIS A 40 -1.64 2.44 -11.91
C HIS A 40 -3.00 1.94 -12.43
N TYR A 41 -4.10 2.47 -11.90
CA TYR A 41 -5.44 1.99 -12.22
C TYR A 41 -5.96 2.51 -13.57
N CYS A 42 -5.84 3.83 -13.82
CA CYS A 42 -6.44 4.44 -15.01
C CYS A 42 -5.44 4.78 -16.12
N GLY A 43 -4.13 4.62 -15.89
CA GLY A 43 -3.08 4.92 -16.87
C GLY A 43 -2.91 6.41 -17.21
N LYS A 44 -3.65 7.32 -16.56
CA LYS A 44 -3.57 8.76 -16.84
C LYS A 44 -2.35 9.39 -16.17
N LYS A 45 -1.73 10.37 -16.84
CA LYS A 45 -0.71 11.24 -16.26
C LYS A 45 -1.38 12.26 -15.33
N VAL A 46 -1.20 12.08 -14.02
CA VAL A 46 -1.72 12.98 -12.97
C VAL A 46 -0.62 13.79 -12.28
N GLY A 47 0.64 13.44 -12.55
CA GLY A 47 1.82 14.06 -11.97
C GLY A 47 2.21 13.44 -10.63
N PHE A 48 3.51 13.41 -10.35
CA PHE A 48 4.12 12.78 -9.17
C PHE A 48 3.44 13.19 -7.85
N LYS A 49 3.18 14.48 -7.64
CA LYS A 49 2.62 15.01 -6.38
C LYS A 49 1.19 14.52 -6.08
N LYS A 50 0.46 14.03 -7.09
CA LYS A 50 -0.91 13.51 -6.95
C LYS A 50 -0.96 11.99 -6.85
N LEU A 51 0.17 11.30 -6.95
CA LEU A 51 0.23 9.85 -6.80
C LEU A 51 0.36 9.46 -5.33
N THR A 52 -0.35 8.40 -4.96
CA THR A 52 -0.31 7.78 -3.64
C THR A 52 0.20 6.34 -3.75
N MET A 53 0.77 5.84 -2.66
CA MET A 53 1.10 4.42 -2.55
C MET A 53 -0.13 3.69 -2.02
N ASP A 54 -0.69 2.82 -2.85
CA ASP A 54 -1.86 2.01 -2.53
C ASP A 54 -1.50 0.52 -2.51
N HIS A 55 -2.15 -0.24 -1.65
CA HIS A 55 -1.95 -1.69 -1.57
C HIS A 55 -3.04 -2.36 -2.42
N VAL A 56 -2.63 -3.00 -3.52
CA VAL A 56 -3.56 -3.69 -4.43
C VAL A 56 -4.37 -4.75 -3.68
N VAL A 57 -3.71 -5.50 -2.79
CA VAL A 57 -4.38 -6.33 -1.79
C VAL A 57 -4.45 -5.53 -0.49
N PRO A 58 -5.64 -5.24 0.05
CA PRO A 58 -5.76 -4.50 1.31
C PRO A 58 -5.01 -5.20 2.45
N LEU A 59 -4.41 -4.42 3.35
CA LEU A 59 -3.72 -4.95 4.53
C LEU A 59 -4.65 -5.77 5.42
N SER A 60 -5.94 -5.39 5.52
CA SER A 60 -6.98 -6.15 6.23
C SER A 60 -7.35 -7.49 5.58
N ARG A 61 -6.80 -7.79 4.40
CA ARG A 61 -6.91 -9.07 3.70
C ARG A 61 -5.55 -9.79 3.53
N GLY A 62 -4.52 -9.32 4.22
CA GLY A 62 -3.20 -9.98 4.25
C GLY A 62 -2.22 -9.45 3.21
N GLY A 63 -2.52 -8.29 2.61
CA GLY A 63 -1.60 -7.60 1.72
C GLY A 63 -0.28 -7.20 2.40
N ARG A 64 0.76 -7.01 1.58
CA ARG A 64 2.12 -6.62 1.98
C ARG A 64 2.64 -5.54 1.03
#